data_AF-A0A6M2CVT8-F1
#
_entry.id   AF-A0A6M2CVT8-F1
#
_cell.length_a   1.000
_cell.length_b   1.000
_cell.length_c   1.000
_cell.angle_alpha   90.00
_cell.angle_beta   90.00
_cell.angle_gamma   90.00
#
_symmetry.space_group_name_H-M   'P 1'
#
loop_
_entity.id
_entity.type
_entity.pdbx_description
1 polymer ?
#
loop_
_entity_poly.entity_id
_entity_poly.type
_entity_poly.pdbx_seq_one_letter_code
_entity_poly.pdbx_strand_id
1 'polypeptide(L)'
;MDGQCCERTERCLRAIDKASEDLCEKFRQRCLHALQPAELEKCGIEKSSLEKCVNSLTDQLLTHMNAESKAIVDDLNLDEKFKTLSQLIEEQEEYKGTPAWRPSGNPDEDIQDHLRQLYAKYVKDMTAALKESKEKTNVLEAQVAEGNKELQRIAAEIDITLAKLEKLQLANRRRKTDAHEGWHDTS
;
A
#
# COMPACT_ATOMS: atom_id res chain seq x y z
N MET A 1 -32.88 4.56 8.97
CA MET A 1 -31.90 4.78 7.89
C MET A 1 -32.66 4.52 6.60
N ASP A 2 -33.20 5.57 5.98
CA ASP A 2 -34.03 5.44 4.77
C ASP A 2 -33.15 5.59 3.52
N GLY A 3 -32.10 4.76 3.45
CA GLY A 3 -31.25 4.63 2.27
C GLY A 3 -31.75 3.45 1.45
N GLN A 4 -32.14 3.68 0.20
CA GLN A 4 -32.47 2.59 -0.71
C GLN A 4 -31.27 1.64 -0.82
N CYS A 5 -31.50 0.36 -0.54
CA CYS A 5 -30.51 -0.69 -0.70
C CYS A 5 -30.06 -0.77 -2.17
N CYS A 6 -28.84 -1.22 -2.42
CA CYS A 6 -28.41 -1.46 -3.79
C CYS A 6 -29.15 -2.67 -4.40
N GLU A 7 -29.20 -2.70 -5.73
CA GLU A 7 -29.94 -3.71 -6.48
C GLU A 7 -29.57 -5.16 -6.09
N ARG A 8 -28.29 -5.40 -5.80
CA ARG A 8 -27.80 -6.73 -5.39
C ARG A 8 -28.34 -7.14 -4.02
N THR A 9 -28.32 -6.24 -3.05
CA THR A 9 -28.91 -6.46 -1.72
C THR A 9 -30.40 -6.75 -1.84
N GLU A 10 -31.13 -5.95 -2.62
CA GLU A 10 -32.56 -6.16 -2.87
C GLU A 10 -32.83 -7.51 -3.56
N ARG A 11 -31.96 -7.93 -4.47
CA ARG A 11 -32.07 -9.23 -5.14
C ARG A 11 -31.81 -10.39 -4.17
N CYS A 12 -30.83 -10.27 -3.28
CA CYS A 12 -30.55 -11.24 -2.24
C CYS A 12 -31.72 -11.36 -1.24
N LEU A 13 -32.21 -10.24 -0.72
CA LEU A 13 -33.35 -10.22 0.21
C LEU A 13 -34.59 -10.83 -0.44
N ARG A 14 -34.94 -10.45 -1.68
CA ARG A 14 -36.06 -11.07 -2.39
C ARG A 14 -35.92 -12.58 -2.58
N ALA A 15 -34.71 -13.07 -2.84
CA ALA A 15 -34.46 -14.50 -2.99
C ALA A 15 -34.65 -15.25 -1.66
N ILE A 16 -34.21 -14.63 -0.54
CA ILE A 16 -34.38 -15.19 0.81
C ILE A 16 -35.84 -15.15 1.24
N ASP A 17 -36.53 -14.03 1.04
CA ASP A 17 -37.96 -13.88 1.35
C ASP A 17 -38.77 -14.96 0.64
N LYS A 18 -38.54 -15.12 -0.68
CA LYS A 18 -39.20 -16.18 -1.47
C LYS A 18 -38.90 -17.59 -0.97
N ALA A 19 -37.63 -17.88 -0.64
CA ALA A 19 -37.26 -19.20 -0.12
C ALA A 19 -37.91 -19.47 1.25
N SER A 20 -38.05 -18.42 2.08
CA SER A 20 -38.68 -18.48 3.39
C SER A 20 -40.19 -18.74 3.26
N GLU A 21 -40.86 -18.06 2.33
CA GLU A 21 -42.26 -18.29 1.97
C GLU A 21 -42.49 -19.74 1.51
N ASP A 22 -41.68 -20.22 0.56
CA ASP A 22 -41.77 -21.59 0.04
C ASP A 22 -41.57 -22.65 1.13
N LEU A 23 -40.63 -22.41 2.06
CA LEU A 23 -40.37 -23.31 3.18
C LEU A 23 -41.54 -23.32 4.18
N CYS A 24 -42.06 -22.14 4.51
CA CYS A 24 -43.18 -21.95 5.41
C CYS A 24 -44.46 -22.61 4.86
N GLU A 25 -44.71 -22.51 3.56
CA GLU A 25 -45.84 -23.17 2.89
C GLU A 25 -45.70 -24.70 2.93
N LYS A 26 -44.50 -25.24 2.63
CA LYS A 26 -44.24 -26.68 2.74
C LYS A 26 -44.42 -27.19 4.18
N PHE A 27 -43.96 -26.42 5.17
CA PHE A 27 -44.15 -26.74 6.59
C PHE A 27 -45.65 -26.80 6.94
N ARG A 28 -46.41 -25.75 6.57
CA ARG A 28 -47.86 -25.67 6.77
C ARG A 28 -48.57 -26.90 6.17
N GLN A 29 -48.29 -27.22 4.92
CA GLN A 29 -48.89 -28.38 4.23
C GLN A 29 -48.58 -29.70 4.95
N ARG A 30 -47.32 -29.89 5.39
CA ARG A 30 -46.92 -31.11 6.12
C ARG A 30 -47.62 -31.22 7.47
N CYS A 31 -47.71 -30.13 8.23
CA CYS A 31 -48.41 -30.13 9.51
C CYS A 31 -49.90 -30.49 9.35
N LEU A 32 -50.57 -29.91 8.35
CA LEU A 32 -51.97 -30.18 8.08
C LEU A 32 -52.21 -31.60 7.55
N HIS A 33 -51.27 -32.17 6.79
CA HIS A 33 -51.38 -33.53 6.26
C HIS A 33 -51.03 -34.62 7.29
N ALA A 34 -50.05 -34.37 8.16
CA ALA A 34 -49.62 -35.32 9.18
C ALA A 34 -50.68 -35.56 10.26
N LEU A 35 -51.51 -34.54 10.54
CA LEU A 35 -52.56 -34.61 11.55
C LEU A 35 -53.83 -35.18 10.92
N GLN A 36 -53.92 -36.51 10.90
CA GLN A 36 -55.08 -37.23 10.37
C GLN A 36 -56.34 -36.94 11.22
N PRO A 37 -57.53 -36.87 10.60
CA PRO A 37 -58.79 -36.60 11.31
C PRO A 37 -59.06 -37.56 12.50
N ALA A 38 -58.64 -38.82 12.36
CA ALA A 38 -58.81 -39.85 13.39
C ALA A 38 -57.96 -39.62 14.66
N GLU A 39 -56.85 -38.88 14.56
CA GLU A 39 -56.02 -38.50 15.72
C GLU A 39 -56.54 -37.22 16.39
N LEU A 40 -57.11 -36.31 15.59
CA LEU A 40 -57.75 -35.09 16.07
C LEU A 40 -59.00 -35.36 16.91
N GLU A 41 -59.84 -36.31 16.49
CA GLU A 41 -61.02 -36.74 17.25
C GLU A 41 -60.64 -37.38 18.60
N LYS A 42 -59.54 -38.14 18.67
CA LYS A 42 -59.05 -38.74 19.92
C LYS A 42 -58.57 -37.71 20.94
N CYS A 43 -58.03 -36.58 20.46
CA CYS A 43 -57.52 -35.51 21.31
C CYS A 43 -58.59 -34.44 21.63
N GLY A 44 -59.79 -34.54 21.04
CA GLY A 44 -60.86 -33.55 21.22
C GLY A 44 -60.53 -32.17 20.65
N ILE A 45 -59.57 -32.09 19.72
CA ILE A 45 -59.09 -30.82 19.15
C ILE A 45 -59.90 -30.54 17.88
N GLU A 46 -60.54 -29.37 17.84
CA GLU A 46 -61.23 -28.91 16.65
C GLU A 46 -60.23 -28.59 15.53
N LYS A 47 -60.45 -29.17 14.34
CA LYS A 47 -59.61 -28.96 13.16
C LYS A 47 -59.38 -27.47 12.86
N SER A 48 -60.40 -26.65 13.03
CA SER A 48 -60.34 -25.19 12.82
C SER A 48 -59.37 -24.48 13.77
N SER A 49 -59.26 -24.97 15.02
CA SER A 49 -58.34 -24.42 16.03
C SER A 49 -56.90 -24.82 15.73
N LEU A 50 -56.69 -26.05 15.25
CA LEU A 50 -55.37 -26.50 14.80
C LEU A 50 -54.89 -25.71 13.58
N GLU A 51 -55.73 -25.55 12.56
CA GLU A 51 -55.41 -24.76 11.36
C GLU A 51 -55.00 -23.33 11.71
N LYS A 52 -55.73 -22.68 12.64
CA LYS A 52 -55.38 -21.36 13.17
C LYS A 52 -54.01 -21.35 13.86
N CYS A 53 -53.70 -22.38 14.66
CA CYS A 53 -52.43 -22.49 15.36
C CYS A 53 -51.26 -22.67 14.37
N VAL A 54 -51.39 -23.58 13.40
CA VAL A 54 -50.38 -23.81 12.35
C VAL A 54 -50.15 -22.53 11.54
N ASN A 55 -51.23 -21.86 11.11
CA ASN A 55 -51.10 -20.61 10.36
C ASN A 55 -50.41 -19.53 11.18
N SER A 56 -50.80 -19.34 12.45
CA SER A 56 -50.15 -18.35 13.33
C SER A 56 -48.67 -18.66 13.54
N LEU A 57 -48.31 -19.92 13.74
CA LEU A 57 -46.90 -20.33 13.88
C LEU A 57 -46.11 -20.07 12.59
N THR A 58 -46.67 -20.43 11.43
CA THR A 58 -46.05 -20.18 10.13
C THR A 58 -45.84 -18.69 9.89
N ASP A 59 -46.82 -17.85 10.20
CA ASP A 59 -46.72 -16.40 9.99
C ASP A 59 -45.69 -15.76 10.93
N GLN A 60 -45.62 -16.21 12.19
CA GLN A 60 -44.59 -15.79 13.14
C GLN A 60 -43.19 -16.20 12.68
N LEU A 61 -43.04 -17.45 12.22
CA LEU A 61 -41.77 -17.95 11.70
C LEU A 61 -41.31 -17.15 10.48
N LEU A 62 -42.20 -16.91 9.51
CA LEU A 62 -41.90 -16.12 8.32
C LEU A 62 -41.48 -14.69 8.69
N THR A 63 -42.20 -14.06 9.63
CA THR A 63 -41.88 -12.71 10.11
C THR A 63 -40.49 -12.67 10.76
N HIS A 64 -40.17 -13.67 11.59
CA HIS A 64 -38.87 -13.76 12.25
C HIS A 64 -37.73 -13.99 11.24
N MET A 65 -37.91 -14.92 10.30
CA MET A 65 -36.92 -15.19 9.24
C MET A 65 -36.62 -13.94 8.40
N ASN A 66 -37.66 -13.19 8.02
CA ASN A 66 -37.50 -11.98 7.22
C ASN A 66 -36.82 -10.86 8.03
N ALA A 67 -37.14 -10.74 9.32
CA ALA A 67 -36.49 -9.77 10.21
C ALA A 67 -35.01 -10.11 10.44
N GLU A 68 -34.70 -11.38 10.70
CA GLU A 68 -33.33 -11.86 10.91
C GLU A 68 -32.49 -11.72 9.64
N SER A 69 -33.06 -11.98 8.47
CA SER A 69 -32.39 -11.77 7.18
C SER A 69 -32.01 -10.32 6.94
N LYS A 70 -32.90 -9.37 7.29
CA LYS A 70 -32.59 -7.93 7.24
C LYS A 70 -31.52 -7.54 8.25
N ALA A 71 -31.62 -8.06 9.47
CA ALA A 71 -30.61 -7.81 10.51
C ALA A 71 -29.22 -8.31 10.07
N ILE A 72 -29.11 -9.48 9.44
CA ILE A 72 -27.84 -9.99 8.90
C ILE A 72 -27.26 -9.07 7.82
N VAL A 73 -28.11 -8.55 6.93
CA VAL A 73 -27.69 -7.59 5.89
C VAL A 73 -27.10 -6.33 6.53
N ASP A 74 -27.75 -5.82 7.56
CA ASP A 74 -27.31 -4.62 8.29
C ASP A 74 -26.04 -4.90 9.10
N ASP A 75 -26.02 -5.97 9.92
CA ASP A 75 -24.90 -6.33 10.81
C ASP A 75 -23.59 -6.59 10.05
N LEU A 76 -23.69 -7.22 8.88
CA LEU A 76 -22.52 -7.53 8.05
C LEU A 76 -22.19 -6.41 7.05
N ASN A 77 -22.91 -5.28 7.09
CA ASN A 77 -22.82 -4.19 6.11
C ASN A 77 -22.84 -4.72 4.67
N LEU A 78 -23.70 -5.70 4.37
CA LEU A 78 -23.71 -6.36 3.06
C LEU A 78 -24.08 -5.38 1.95
N ASP A 79 -24.89 -4.37 2.25
CA ASP A 79 -25.27 -3.37 1.27
C ASP A 79 -24.08 -2.58 0.74
N GLU A 80 -23.19 -2.14 1.64
CA GLU A 80 -21.96 -1.46 1.26
C GLU A 80 -21.02 -2.40 0.48
N LYS A 81 -20.84 -3.64 0.95
CA LYS A 81 -19.98 -4.63 0.28
C LYS A 81 -20.49 -4.95 -1.13
N PHE A 82 -21.81 -5.06 -1.32
CA PHE A 82 -22.40 -5.29 -2.63
C PHE A 82 -22.30 -4.05 -3.54
N LYS A 83 -22.39 -2.83 -2.99
CA LYS A 83 -22.10 -1.60 -3.74
C LYS A 83 -20.66 -1.58 -4.23
N THR A 84 -19.69 -1.83 -3.34
CA THR A 84 -18.26 -1.90 -3.70
C THR A 84 -18.00 -3.00 -4.72
N LEU A 85 -18.63 -4.17 -4.57
CA LEU A 85 -18.48 -5.26 -5.54
C LEU A 85 -19.02 -4.88 -6.92
N SER A 86 -20.15 -4.16 -7.01
CA SER A 86 -20.66 -3.67 -8.29
C SER A 86 -19.72 -2.66 -8.93
N GLN A 87 -19.18 -1.72 -8.15
CA GLN A 87 -18.18 -0.75 -8.63
C GLN A 87 -16.93 -1.46 -9.16
N LEU A 88 -16.38 -2.42 -8.42
CA LEU A 88 -15.22 -3.20 -8.86
C LEU A 88 -15.50 -3.97 -10.15
N ILE A 89 -16.72 -4.46 -10.35
CA ILE A 89 -17.09 -5.15 -11.59
C ILE A 89 -17.16 -4.17 -12.77
N GLU A 90 -17.70 -2.98 -12.56
CA GLU A 90 -17.73 -1.91 -13.57
C GLU A 90 -16.32 -1.43 -13.94
N GLU A 91 -15.45 -1.22 -12.95
CA GLU A 91 -14.04 -0.83 -13.15
C GLU A 91 -13.26 -1.90 -13.92
N GLN A 92 -13.61 -3.17 -13.76
CA GLN A 92 -12.92 -4.30 -14.38
C GLN A 92 -13.53 -4.74 -15.72
N GLU A 93 -14.54 -4.02 -16.23
CA GLU A 93 -15.23 -4.38 -17.49
C GLU A 93 -14.26 -4.42 -18.68
N GLU A 94 -13.18 -3.63 -18.66
CA GLU A 94 -12.12 -3.64 -19.69
C GLU A 94 -11.35 -4.97 -19.75
N TYR A 95 -11.30 -5.73 -18.65
CA TYR A 95 -10.60 -7.02 -18.56
C TYR A 95 -11.54 -8.22 -18.79
N LYS A 96 -12.78 -7.97 -19.22
CA LYS A 96 -13.78 -9.02 -19.40
C LYS A 96 -13.32 -10.07 -20.41
N GLY A 97 -13.41 -11.34 -20.01
CA GLY A 97 -12.95 -12.47 -20.81
C GLY A 97 -11.47 -12.82 -20.60
N THR A 98 -10.70 -11.99 -19.90
CA THR A 98 -9.34 -12.33 -19.46
C THR A 98 -9.38 -13.01 -18.09
N PRO A 99 -8.62 -14.10 -17.87
CA PRO A 99 -8.49 -14.70 -16.56
C PRO A 99 -7.78 -13.75 -15.59
N ALA A 100 -8.50 -13.24 -14.60
CA ALA A 100 -7.90 -12.50 -13.51
C ALA A 100 -7.00 -13.44 -12.67
N TRP A 101 -5.92 -12.89 -12.12
CA TRP A 101 -5.03 -13.61 -11.21
C TRP A 101 -5.81 -14.19 -10.02
N ARG A 102 -5.36 -15.36 -9.54
CA ARG A 102 -5.88 -16.03 -8.34
C ARG A 102 -4.69 -16.43 -7.47
N PRO A 103 -4.82 -16.40 -6.13
CA PRO A 103 -3.78 -16.90 -5.24
C PRO A 103 -3.35 -18.31 -5.65
N SER A 104 -2.05 -18.51 -5.83
CA SER A 104 -1.48 -19.78 -6.27
C SER A 104 -1.58 -20.86 -5.18
N GLY A 105 -1.76 -20.45 -3.93
CA GLY A 105 -1.63 -21.29 -2.74
C GLY A 105 -0.20 -21.32 -2.18
N ASN A 106 0.74 -20.65 -2.84
CA ASN A 106 2.10 -20.43 -2.37
C ASN A 106 2.27 -18.95 -1.94
N PRO A 107 2.33 -18.65 -0.63
CA PRO A 107 2.47 -17.28 -0.13
C PRO A 107 3.73 -16.58 -0.63
N ASP A 108 4.83 -17.32 -0.83
CA ASP A 108 6.10 -16.77 -1.28
C ASP A 108 6.02 -16.26 -2.72
N GLU A 109 5.20 -16.89 -3.56
CA GLU A 109 4.93 -16.45 -4.93
C GLU A 109 3.93 -15.29 -4.95
N ASP A 110 2.83 -15.42 -4.20
CA ASP A 110 1.74 -14.45 -4.19
C ASP A 110 2.18 -13.06 -3.69
N ILE A 111 3.14 -13.02 -2.75
CA ILE A 111 3.68 -11.76 -2.22
C ILE A 111 4.69 -11.09 -3.17
N GLN A 112 5.31 -11.83 -4.09
CA GLN A 112 6.36 -11.28 -4.96
C GLN A 112 5.85 -10.16 -5.84
N ASP A 113 4.63 -10.28 -6.37
CA ASP A 113 4.07 -9.26 -7.26
C ASP A 113 3.84 -7.94 -6.52
N HIS A 114 3.39 -8.00 -5.26
CA HIS A 114 3.28 -6.81 -4.41
C HIS A 114 4.67 -6.23 -4.10
N LEU A 115 5.62 -7.08 -3.69
CA LEU A 115 6.97 -6.65 -3.37
C LEU A 115 7.73 -6.10 -4.58
N ARG A 116 7.48 -6.60 -5.78
CA ARG A 116 8.16 -6.18 -7.02
C ARG A 116 7.95 -4.70 -7.30
N GLN A 117 6.75 -4.18 -7.07
CA GLN A 117 6.47 -2.75 -7.25
C GLN A 117 7.23 -1.89 -6.22
N LEU A 118 7.26 -2.32 -4.96
CA LEU A 118 8.01 -1.64 -3.91
C LEU A 118 9.52 -1.65 -4.21
N TYR A 119 10.07 -2.81 -4.53
CA TYR A 119 11.49 -2.94 -4.88
C TYR A 119 11.86 -2.13 -6.12
N ALA A 120 11.01 -2.10 -7.16
CA ALA A 120 11.24 -1.27 -8.33
C ALA A 120 11.34 0.22 -7.98
N LYS A 121 10.48 0.71 -7.08
CA LYS A 121 10.55 2.09 -6.57
C LYS A 121 11.84 2.32 -5.79
N TYR A 122 12.20 1.44 -4.85
CA TYR A 122 13.42 1.56 -4.07
C TYR A 122 14.69 1.56 -4.92
N VAL A 123 14.77 0.68 -5.92
CA VAL A 123 15.91 0.62 -6.85
C VAL A 123 16.04 1.93 -7.62
N LYS A 124 14.93 2.50 -8.09
CA LYS A 124 14.93 3.78 -8.81
C LYS A 124 15.46 4.91 -7.92
N ASP A 125 14.93 5.01 -6.69
CA ASP A 125 15.29 6.08 -5.76
C ASP A 125 16.77 5.97 -5.31
N MET A 126 17.22 4.75 -4.99
CA MET A 126 18.62 4.46 -4.63
C MET A 126 19.57 4.77 -5.79
N THR A 127 19.20 4.43 -7.02
CA THR A 127 20.01 4.70 -8.21
C THR A 127 20.13 6.20 -8.46
N ALA A 128 19.05 6.96 -8.25
CA ALA A 128 19.08 8.42 -8.36
C ALA A 128 20.01 9.04 -7.29
N ALA A 129 19.88 8.61 -6.04
CA ALA A 129 20.72 9.08 -4.95
C ALA A 129 22.21 8.75 -5.18
N LEU A 130 22.51 7.55 -5.68
CA LEU A 130 23.88 7.14 -6.02
C LEU A 130 24.46 8.01 -7.14
N LYS A 131 23.67 8.33 -8.17
CA LYS A 131 24.09 9.21 -9.27
C LYS A 131 24.43 10.61 -8.75
N GLU A 132 23.55 11.20 -7.94
CA GLU A 132 23.78 12.51 -7.33
C GLU A 132 25.04 12.52 -6.46
N SER A 133 25.25 11.46 -5.65
CA SER A 133 26.46 11.34 -4.84
C SER A 133 27.72 11.28 -5.71
N LYS A 134 27.71 10.51 -6.80
CA LYS A 134 28.86 10.41 -7.72
C LYS A 134 29.16 11.74 -8.39
N GLU A 135 28.13 12.48 -8.81
CA GLU A 135 28.31 13.81 -9.41
C GLU A 135 28.95 14.79 -8.42
N LYS A 136 28.49 14.81 -7.17
CA LYS A 136 29.11 15.62 -6.10
C LYS A 136 30.56 15.23 -5.85
N THR A 137 30.85 13.92 -5.77
CA THR A 137 32.23 13.44 -5.58
C THR A 137 33.12 13.87 -6.73
N ASN A 138 32.68 13.74 -7.99
CA ASN A 138 33.46 14.17 -9.15
C ASN A 138 33.77 15.67 -9.12
N VAL A 139 32.81 16.50 -8.70
CA VAL A 139 33.02 17.95 -8.54
C VAL A 139 34.05 18.24 -7.44
N LEU A 140 33.96 17.55 -6.30
CA LEU A 140 34.90 17.69 -5.20
C LEU A 140 36.31 17.23 -5.59
N GLU A 141 36.44 16.11 -6.30
CA GLU A 141 37.72 15.62 -6.81
C GLU A 141 38.36 16.63 -7.78
N ALA A 142 37.57 17.24 -8.67
CA ALA A 142 38.06 18.29 -9.55
C ALA A 142 38.55 19.53 -8.77
N GLN A 143 37.83 19.95 -7.73
CA GLN A 143 38.23 21.06 -6.86
C GLN A 143 39.53 20.75 -6.10
N VAL A 144 39.65 19.54 -5.55
CA VAL A 144 40.87 19.09 -4.85
C VAL A 144 42.05 19.02 -5.81
N ALA A 145 41.86 18.50 -7.02
CA ALA A 145 42.91 18.44 -8.03
C ALA A 145 43.41 19.85 -8.41
N GLU A 146 42.49 20.81 -8.55
CA GLU A 146 42.86 22.19 -8.85
C GLU A 146 43.58 22.86 -7.67
N GLY A 147 43.07 22.69 -6.45
CA GLY A 147 43.74 23.17 -5.23
C GLY A 147 45.16 22.60 -5.07
N ASN A 148 45.36 21.32 -5.40
CA ASN A 148 46.67 20.68 -5.37
C ASN A 148 47.64 21.27 -6.40
N LYS A 149 47.18 21.59 -7.62
CA LYS A 149 48.02 22.29 -8.61
C LYS A 149 48.44 23.66 -8.12
N GLU A 150 47.51 24.40 -7.52
CA GLU A 150 47.79 25.74 -7.01
C GLU A 150 48.80 25.70 -5.86
N LEU A 151 48.67 24.73 -4.94
CA LEU A 151 49.67 24.50 -3.90
C LEU A 151 51.05 24.16 -4.47
N GLN A 152 51.12 23.32 -5.51
CA GLN A 152 52.38 23.00 -6.19
C GLN A 152 52.99 24.25 -6.85
N ARG A 153 52.18 25.11 -7.45
CA ARG A 153 52.62 26.38 -8.03
C ARG A 153 53.21 27.32 -6.97
N ILE A 154 52.49 27.51 -5.87
CA ILE A 154 52.94 28.34 -4.75
C ILE A 154 54.23 27.79 -4.14
N ALA A 155 54.34 26.47 -3.94
CA ALA A 155 55.56 25.83 -3.44
C ALA A 155 56.76 26.10 -4.35
N ALA A 156 56.59 25.98 -5.67
CA ALA A 156 57.64 26.30 -6.64
C ALA A 156 58.04 27.79 -6.61
N GLU A 157 57.07 28.70 -6.46
CA GLU A 157 57.34 30.14 -6.32
C GLU A 157 58.14 30.45 -5.04
N ILE A 158 57.81 29.79 -3.92
CA ILE A 158 58.54 29.89 -2.65
C ILE A 158 59.98 29.41 -2.82
N ASP A 159 60.21 28.26 -3.45
CA ASP A 159 61.56 27.72 -3.68
C ASP A 159 62.41 28.68 -4.53
N ILE A 160 61.82 29.26 -5.58
CA ILE A 160 62.48 30.26 -6.43
C ILE A 160 62.82 31.52 -5.62
N THR A 161 61.92 32.00 -4.75
CA THR A 161 62.17 33.19 -3.95
C THR A 161 63.22 32.96 -2.88
N LEU A 162 63.21 31.80 -2.22
CA LEU A 162 64.26 31.39 -1.27
C LEU A 162 65.64 31.37 -1.95
N ALA A 163 65.75 30.73 -3.12
CA ALA A 163 67.00 30.70 -3.88
C ALA A 163 67.50 32.11 -4.29
N LYS A 164 66.60 33.03 -4.64
CA LYS A 164 66.95 34.43 -4.93
C LYS A 164 67.45 35.16 -3.69
N LEU A 165 66.79 34.97 -2.54
CA LEU A 165 67.19 35.57 -1.26
C LEU A 165 68.57 35.07 -0.83
N GLU A 166 68.85 33.78 -0.95
CA GLU A 166 70.17 33.21 -0.65
C GLU A 166 71.28 33.83 -1.51
N LYS A 167 71.03 33.99 -2.83
CA LYS A 167 71.98 34.67 -3.73
C LYS A 167 72.23 36.12 -3.33
N LEU A 168 71.18 36.86 -2.97
CA LEU A 168 71.30 38.24 -2.51
C LEU A 168 72.07 38.34 -1.19
N GLN A 169 71.81 37.44 -0.24
CA GLN A 169 72.57 37.38 1.01
C GLN A 169 74.05 37.10 0.76
N LEU A 170 74.37 36.18 -0.14
CA LEU A 170 75.76 35.88 -0.53
C LEU A 170 76.44 37.12 -1.16
N ALA A 171 75.75 37.80 -2.08
CA ALA A 171 76.25 39.02 -2.70
C ALA A 171 76.46 40.15 -1.69
N ASN A 172 75.56 40.30 -0.72
CA ASN A 172 75.67 41.32 0.32
C ASN A 172 76.80 41.04 1.33
N ARG A 173 77.06 39.76 1.62
CA ARG A 173 78.24 39.34 2.41
C ARG A 173 79.55 39.70 1.68
N ARG A 174 79.64 39.45 0.37
CA ARG A 174 80.81 39.82 -0.46
C ARG A 174 81.03 41.34 -0.48
N ARG A 175 79.99 42.14 -0.68
CA ARG A 175 80.15 43.61 -0.63
C ARG A 175 80.61 44.13 0.73
N LYS A 176 80.20 43.49 1.84
CA LYS A 176 80.68 43.84 3.18
C LYS A 176 82.14 43.47 3.40
N THR A 177 82.65 42.38 2.81
CA THR A 177 84.08 42.04 2.88
C THR A 177 84.91 43.00 2.04
N ASP A 178 84.45 43.34 0.82
CA ASP A 178 85.16 44.25 -0.08
C ASP A 178 85.21 45.69 0.47
N ALA A 179 84.15 46.14 1.16
CA ALA A 179 84.12 47.45 1.83
C ALA A 179 84.98 47.51 3.09
N HIS A 180 85.37 46.37 3.68
CA HIS A 180 86.24 46.32 4.86
C HIS A 180 87.73 46.31 4.47
N GLU A 181 88.07 45.85 3.26
CA GLU A 181 89.44 45.87 2.70
C GLU A 181 89.82 47.24 2.12
N GLY A 182 88.85 48.05 1.64
CA GLY A 182 89.11 49.37 1.04
C GLY A 182 89.51 50.50 2.01
N TRP A 183 89.50 50.29 3.34
CA TRP A 183 89.91 51.29 4.33
C TRP A 183 91.37 51.16 4.80
N HIS A 184 92.10 50.15 4.33
CA HIS A 184 93.50 49.94 4.74
C HIS A 184 94.55 50.53 3.78
N ASP A 185 94.14 51.11 2.64
CA ASP A 185 95.05 51.62 1.60
C ASP A 185 94.86 53.13 1.32
N THR A 186 94.90 53.96 2.36
CA THR A 186 95.18 55.40 2.23
C THR A 186 96.14 55.85 3.31
N SER A 187 97.45 55.78 3.04
CA SER A 187 98.52 56.55 3.70
C SER A 187 99.74 56.62 2.81
#